data_AF-X1SEK8-F1
#
_entry.id   AF-X1SEK8-F1
#
_cell.length_a   1.000
_cell.length_b   1.000
_cell.length_c   1.000
_cell.angle_alpha   90.00
_cell.angle_beta   90.00
_cell.angle_gamma   90.00
#
_symmetry.space_group_name_H-M   'P 1'
#
loop_
_entity.id
_entity.type
_entity.pdbx_description
1 polymer ?
#
loop_
_entity_poly.entity_id
_entity_poly.type
_entity_poly.pdbx_seq_one_letter_code
_entity_poly.pdbx_strand_id
1 'polypeptide(L)'
;MKFKNLNKRNVWRPAYEIYDGPDHLHGDHQTADKAIEAMKQNRDRPFCIFAGFYKPHLPFVAPKRYWDLYENKKIERLKPLDMPDGTVDYAYHYSEIWSYGDQKGTLFTKEKPPTHEQALNMTHAYYAAVSFIDAQIGRLLKSLDELGLSDSTAVVIWGDHGFHLGDQQRWAKHTQFEADMRSPLLIRLPGMKHKTGRLDTFAETV
;
A
#
# COMPACT_ATOMS: atom_id res chain seq x y z
N MET A 1 -6.46 15.04 -19.94
CA MET A 1 -6.45 13.83 -20.78
C MET A 1 -7.74 13.06 -20.48
N LYS A 2 -8.67 12.94 -21.43
CA LYS A 2 -10.00 12.32 -21.19
C LYS A 2 -9.92 10.80 -21.41
N PHE A 3 -10.32 10.02 -20.42
CA PHE A 3 -10.43 8.56 -20.53
C PHE A 3 -11.51 8.18 -21.56
N LYS A 4 -11.13 7.44 -22.59
CA LYS A 4 -12.07 6.84 -23.55
C LYS A 4 -12.59 5.51 -22.99
N ASN A 5 -13.91 5.40 -22.91
CA ASN A 5 -14.74 4.20 -22.74
C ASN A 5 -14.01 2.84 -22.68
N LEU A 6 -13.84 2.31 -21.47
CA LEU A 6 -13.37 0.95 -21.17
C LEU A 6 -14.49 -0.09 -21.34
N ASN A 7 -15.07 -0.19 -22.54
CA ASN A 7 -16.15 -1.16 -22.81
C ASN A 7 -15.86 -2.07 -24.02
N LYS A 8 -14.67 -2.69 -24.03
CA LYS A 8 -14.35 -3.87 -24.86
C LYS A 8 -13.52 -4.85 -24.03
N ARG A 9 -13.82 -6.14 -24.15
CA ARG A 9 -13.35 -7.30 -23.35
C ARG A 9 -11.83 -7.60 -23.35
N ASN A 10 -10.97 -6.63 -23.67
CA ASN A 10 -9.52 -6.70 -23.51
C ASN A 10 -9.08 -5.47 -22.70
N VAL A 11 -9.15 -5.57 -21.37
CA VAL A 11 -8.79 -4.45 -20.49
C VAL A 11 -7.28 -4.49 -20.26
N TRP A 12 -6.55 -3.65 -20.98
CA TRP A 12 -5.17 -3.31 -20.62
C TRP A 12 -5.19 -2.67 -19.22
N ARG A 13 -4.68 -3.39 -18.21
CA ARG A 13 -4.60 -2.93 -16.81
C ARG A 13 -3.17 -3.16 -16.33
N PRO A 14 -2.25 -2.21 -16.54
CA PRO A 14 -0.89 -2.37 -16.06
C PRO A 14 -0.90 -2.55 -14.53
N ALA A 15 -0.07 -3.46 -14.00
CA ALA A 15 0.01 -3.70 -12.57
C ALA A 15 0.70 -2.54 -11.82
N TYR A 16 1.43 -1.68 -12.52
CA TYR A 16 2.11 -0.52 -11.97
C TYR A 16 2.29 0.57 -13.02
N GLU A 17 2.48 1.81 -12.57
CA GLU A 17 2.75 2.96 -13.43
C GLU A 17 3.73 3.92 -12.73
N ILE A 18 4.77 4.31 -13.46
CA ILE A 18 5.68 5.40 -13.06
C ILE A 18 5.05 6.69 -13.56
N TYR A 19 4.39 7.42 -12.67
CA TYR A 19 3.72 8.66 -13.05
C TYR A 19 4.69 9.85 -12.96
N ASP A 20 5.06 10.44 -14.09
CA ASP A 20 5.87 11.65 -14.12
C ASP A 20 4.97 12.89 -14.17
N GLY A 21 4.53 13.32 -12.99
CA GLY A 21 3.65 14.46 -12.84
C GLY A 21 3.39 14.77 -11.37
N PRO A 22 2.53 15.76 -11.09
CA PRO A 22 2.38 16.27 -9.74
C PRO A 22 1.50 15.36 -8.87
N ASP A 23 1.90 15.19 -7.61
CA ASP A 23 1.24 14.29 -6.67
C ASP A 23 -0.27 14.56 -6.47
N HIS A 24 -0.73 15.81 -6.56
CA HIS A 24 -2.13 16.21 -6.26
C HIS A 24 -3.18 15.62 -7.21
N LEU A 25 -2.73 15.01 -8.31
CA LEU A 25 -3.60 14.26 -9.23
C LEU A 25 -3.91 12.84 -8.74
N HIS A 26 -3.24 12.37 -7.68
CA HIS A 26 -3.51 11.06 -7.09
C HIS A 26 -4.58 11.14 -6.02
N GLY A 27 -5.47 10.13 -5.98
CA GLY A 27 -6.54 10.04 -5.00
C GLY A 27 -6.05 10.11 -3.55
N ASP A 28 -4.93 9.46 -3.22
CA ASP A 28 -4.39 9.47 -1.86
C ASP A 28 -3.84 10.84 -1.42
N HIS A 29 -3.33 11.65 -2.35
CA HIS A 29 -2.99 13.04 -2.06
C HIS A 29 -4.26 13.82 -1.69
N GLN A 30 -5.32 13.65 -2.48
CA GLN A 30 -6.60 14.32 -2.27
C GLN A 30 -7.30 13.85 -0.98
N THR A 31 -7.13 12.58 -0.60
CA THR A 31 -7.56 12.06 0.70
C THR A 31 -6.86 12.80 1.84
N ALA A 32 -5.55 13.00 1.74
CA ALA A 32 -4.82 13.77 2.75
C ALA A 32 -5.26 15.25 2.77
N ASP A 33 -5.51 15.86 1.62
CA ASP A 33 -6.04 17.24 1.54
C ASP A 33 -7.37 17.38 2.27
N LYS A 34 -8.30 16.45 2.03
CA LYS A 34 -9.62 16.43 2.69
C LYS A 34 -9.51 16.21 4.19
N ALA A 35 -8.60 15.34 4.64
CA ALA A 35 -8.37 15.11 6.05
C ALA A 35 -7.77 16.34 6.73
N ILE A 36 -6.80 17.02 6.11
CA ILE A 36 -6.23 18.27 6.61
C ILE A 36 -7.29 19.37 6.69
N GLU A 37 -8.13 19.49 5.66
CA GLU A 37 -9.23 20.46 5.67
C GLU A 37 -10.23 20.16 6.79
N ALA A 38 -10.59 18.89 6.99
CA ALA A 38 -11.43 18.47 8.10
C ALA A 38 -10.78 18.80 9.46
N MET A 39 -9.47 18.61 9.64
CA MET A 39 -8.77 19.00 10.88
C MET A 39 -8.89 20.51 11.13
N LYS A 40 -8.70 21.34 10.09
CA LYS A 40 -8.80 22.81 10.19
C LYS A 40 -10.21 23.27 10.57
N GLN A 41 -11.24 22.74 9.90
CA GLN A 41 -12.64 23.10 10.16
C GLN A 41 -13.13 22.67 11.54
N ASN A 42 -12.47 21.68 12.14
CA ASN A 42 -12.84 21.11 13.43
C ASN A 42 -11.83 21.41 14.54
N ARG A 43 -10.91 22.37 14.33
CA ARG A 43 -9.82 22.66 15.27
C ARG A 43 -10.29 22.90 16.72
N ASP A 44 -11.41 23.59 16.89
CA ASP A 44 -11.90 24.03 18.20
C ASP A 44 -12.98 23.10 18.79
N ARG A 45 -13.16 21.89 18.23
CA ARG A 45 -14.10 20.89 18.76
C ARG A 45 -13.55 19.46 18.63
N PRO A 46 -14.06 18.50 19.41
CA PRO A 46 -13.69 17.10 19.23
C PRO A 46 -14.00 16.60 17.80
N PHE A 47 -13.10 15.81 17.23
CA PHE A 47 -13.26 15.19 15.91
C PHE A 47 -12.80 13.73 15.91
N CYS A 48 -13.27 12.98 14.93
CA CYS A 48 -12.78 11.66 14.56
C CYS A 48 -12.68 11.61 13.04
N ILE A 49 -11.48 11.36 12.50
CA ILE A 49 -11.21 11.36 11.06
C ILE A 49 -10.63 10.00 10.67
N PHE A 50 -11.25 9.36 9.69
CA PHE A 50 -10.74 8.17 9.03
C PHE A 50 -10.21 8.55 7.65
N ALA A 51 -8.89 8.60 7.49
CA ALA A 51 -8.23 8.86 6.22
C ALA A 51 -7.84 7.53 5.54
N GLY A 52 -8.75 6.98 4.74
CA GLY A 52 -8.54 5.72 4.03
C GLY A 52 -7.66 5.89 2.80
N PHE A 53 -6.38 5.52 2.91
CA PHE A 53 -5.46 5.48 1.78
C PHE A 53 -5.63 4.18 0.98
N TYR A 54 -5.60 4.28 -0.35
CA TYR A 54 -5.78 3.17 -1.27
C TYR A 54 -4.46 2.45 -1.59
N LYS A 55 -3.35 3.19 -1.75
CA LYS A 55 -2.05 2.55 -1.91
C LYS A 55 -1.63 1.89 -0.58
N PRO A 56 -0.91 0.74 -0.63
CA PRO A 56 -0.27 0.15 -1.79
C PRO A 56 -1.12 -0.89 -2.55
N HIS A 57 -2.45 -0.79 -2.62
CA HIS A 57 -3.26 -1.66 -3.48
C HIS A 57 -2.91 -1.52 -4.97
N LEU A 58 -2.99 -2.63 -5.73
CA LEU A 58 -2.84 -2.66 -7.19
C LEU A 58 -3.90 -1.76 -7.91
N PRO A 59 -3.59 -1.22 -9.10
CA PRO A 59 -2.27 -1.14 -9.69
C PRO A 59 -1.37 -0.18 -8.89
N PHE A 60 -0.08 -0.50 -8.76
CA PHE A 60 0.88 0.31 -8.02
C PHE A 60 1.25 1.56 -8.83
N VAL A 61 0.45 2.61 -8.66
CA VAL A 61 0.66 3.91 -9.30
C VAL A 61 1.22 4.87 -8.26
N ALA A 62 2.42 5.37 -8.50
CA ALA A 62 3.09 6.34 -7.64
C ALA A 62 3.91 7.34 -8.49
N PRO A 63 4.03 8.60 -8.03
CA PRO A 63 4.90 9.58 -8.68
C PRO A 63 6.35 9.10 -8.82
N LYS A 64 7.01 9.45 -9.93
CA LYS A 64 8.38 9.03 -10.26
C LYS A 64 9.36 9.24 -9.10
N ARG A 65 9.28 10.37 -8.40
CA ARG A 65 10.17 10.67 -7.26
C ARG A 65 10.19 9.59 -6.16
N TYR A 66 9.12 8.81 -6.00
CA TYR A 66 9.08 7.71 -5.02
C TYR A 66 9.67 6.41 -5.56
N TRP A 67 9.67 6.22 -6.88
CA TRP A 67 10.44 5.16 -7.52
C TRP A 67 11.94 5.43 -7.40
N ASP A 68 12.35 6.68 -7.61
CA ASP A 68 13.75 7.12 -7.60
C ASP A 68 14.45 6.86 -6.25
N LEU A 69 13.68 6.75 -5.16
CA LEU A 69 14.18 6.38 -3.82
C LEU A 69 14.86 5.00 -3.76
N TYR A 70 14.65 4.16 -4.79
CA TYR A 70 15.08 2.77 -4.83
C TYR A 70 15.95 2.41 -6.05
N GLU A 71 16.17 3.31 -7.01
CA GLU A 71 16.93 3.02 -8.26
C GLU A 71 18.34 2.46 -8.00
N ASN A 72 19.03 2.94 -6.97
CA ASN A 72 20.38 2.50 -6.60
C ASN A 72 20.40 1.54 -5.39
N LYS A 73 19.23 1.03 -4.98
CA LYS A 73 19.12 0.14 -3.83
C LYS A 73 18.90 -1.28 -4.31
N LYS A 74 19.63 -2.22 -3.70
CA LYS A 74 19.37 -3.64 -3.88
C LYS A 74 18.03 -3.97 -3.22
N ILE A 75 16.99 -4.16 -4.02
CA ILE A 75 15.71 -4.70 -3.56
C ILE A 75 15.89 -6.21 -3.37
N GLU A 76 15.88 -6.66 -2.12
CA GLU A 76 15.96 -8.08 -1.82
C GLU A 76 14.59 -8.74 -1.95
N ARG A 77 14.54 -9.92 -2.56
CA ARG A 77 13.31 -10.72 -2.62
C ARG A 77 13.00 -11.28 -1.24
N LEU A 78 11.72 -11.28 -0.89
CA LEU A 78 11.24 -11.95 0.30
C LEU A 78 11.46 -13.47 0.18
N LYS A 79 11.83 -14.08 1.31
CA LYS A 79 11.88 -15.54 1.49
C LYS A 79 10.71 -15.97 2.38
N PRO A 80 10.23 -17.22 2.28
CA PRO A 80 10.64 -18.28 1.36
C PRO A 80 10.19 -18.00 -0.08
N LEU A 81 10.91 -18.51 -1.08
CA LEU A 81 10.50 -18.39 -2.48
C LEU A 81 9.51 -19.49 -2.87
N ASP A 82 9.59 -20.66 -2.24
CA ASP A 82 8.76 -21.82 -2.57
C ASP A 82 7.62 -22.01 -1.59
N MET A 83 6.62 -22.77 -2.06
CA MET A 83 5.50 -23.19 -1.24
C MET A 83 5.99 -24.13 -0.13
N PRO A 84 5.47 -24.00 1.11
CA PRO A 84 5.66 -25.02 2.12
C PRO A 84 5.14 -26.39 1.67
N ASP A 85 5.78 -27.47 2.11
CA ASP A 85 5.31 -28.83 1.83
C ASP A 85 3.91 -29.06 2.41
N GLY A 86 3.07 -29.79 1.67
CA GLY A 86 1.71 -30.14 2.10
C GLY A 86 0.66 -29.06 1.89
N THR A 87 0.99 -27.93 1.25
CA THR A 87 -0.01 -26.92 0.87
C THR A 87 -0.97 -27.43 -0.19
N VAL A 88 -2.26 -27.19 -0.02
CA VAL A 88 -3.30 -27.53 -0.99
C VAL A 88 -3.56 -26.37 -1.95
N ASP A 89 -3.79 -26.66 -3.23
CA ASP A 89 -4.02 -25.63 -4.26
C ASP A 89 -5.23 -24.72 -3.94
N TYR A 90 -6.26 -25.23 -3.24
CA TYR A 90 -7.44 -24.44 -2.85
C TYR A 90 -7.14 -23.37 -1.79
N ALA A 91 -6.00 -23.44 -1.09
CA ALA A 91 -5.60 -22.42 -0.12
C ALA A 91 -5.17 -21.08 -0.78
N TYR A 92 -5.31 -20.96 -2.11
CA TYR A 92 -4.85 -19.83 -2.90
C TYR A 92 -5.92 -19.35 -3.89
N HIS A 93 -6.12 -18.03 -3.94
CA HIS A 93 -6.87 -17.38 -5.01
C HIS A 93 -5.98 -16.40 -5.78
N TYR A 94 -5.90 -16.59 -7.10
CA TYR A 94 -5.03 -15.80 -7.99
C TYR A 94 -5.76 -14.72 -8.79
N SER A 95 -7.06 -14.59 -8.60
CA SER A 95 -7.94 -13.79 -9.46
C SER A 95 -7.53 -12.32 -9.53
N GLU A 96 -7.03 -11.75 -8.43
CA GLU A 96 -6.62 -10.36 -8.40
C GLU A 96 -5.43 -10.11 -9.33
N ILE A 97 -4.30 -10.79 -9.12
CA ILE A 97 -3.09 -10.52 -9.88
C ILE A 97 -3.24 -10.86 -11.37
N TRP A 98 -4.05 -11.88 -11.69
CA TRP A 98 -4.34 -12.26 -13.08
C TRP A 98 -5.20 -11.26 -13.85
N SER A 99 -5.84 -10.32 -13.14
CA SER A 99 -6.60 -9.22 -13.73
C SER A 99 -5.70 -8.09 -14.25
N TYR A 100 -4.39 -8.16 -14.01
CA TYR A 100 -3.41 -7.18 -14.47
C TYR A 100 -2.52 -7.75 -15.59
N GLY A 101 -2.11 -6.88 -16.50
CA GLY A 101 -1.40 -7.28 -17.70
C GLY A 101 -1.14 -6.12 -18.65
N ASP A 102 -0.57 -6.45 -19.79
CA ASP A 102 -0.30 -5.50 -20.86
C ASP A 102 -1.07 -5.92 -22.14
N GLN A 103 -0.67 -5.35 -23.28
CA GLN A 103 -1.31 -5.67 -24.57
C GLN A 103 -1.07 -7.12 -25.00
N LYS A 104 -0.10 -7.82 -24.40
CA LYS A 104 0.24 -9.22 -24.65
C LYS A 104 -0.52 -10.18 -23.72
N GLY A 105 -1.33 -9.67 -22.80
CA GLY A 105 -2.19 -10.44 -21.91
C GLY A 105 -1.80 -10.30 -20.44
N THR A 106 -2.27 -11.24 -19.62
CA THR A 106 -1.99 -11.28 -18.17
C THR A 106 -0.49 -11.25 -17.88
N LEU A 107 -0.12 -10.47 -16.86
CA LEU A 107 1.28 -10.19 -16.52
C LEU A 107 2.09 -11.48 -16.26
N PHE A 108 1.54 -12.35 -15.41
CA PHE A 108 2.02 -13.70 -15.14
C PHE A 108 0.89 -14.59 -14.59
N THR A 109 1.00 -15.90 -14.80
CA THR A 109 0.07 -16.94 -14.31
C THR A 109 0.82 -18.04 -13.55
N LYS A 110 0.11 -19.08 -13.10
CA LYS A 110 0.74 -20.27 -12.50
C LYS A 110 1.63 -21.01 -13.52
N GLU A 111 1.18 -21.10 -14.77
CA GLU A 111 1.88 -21.76 -15.88
C GLU A 111 2.97 -20.89 -16.50
N LYS A 112 2.84 -19.56 -16.33
CA LYS A 112 3.79 -18.56 -16.79
C LYS A 112 4.21 -17.68 -15.61
N PRO A 113 5.09 -18.16 -14.71
CA PRO A 113 5.53 -17.40 -13.55
C PRO A 113 6.29 -16.12 -13.96
N PRO A 114 6.36 -15.11 -13.08
CA PRO A 114 7.06 -13.86 -13.39
C PRO A 114 8.55 -14.11 -13.66
N THR A 115 9.11 -13.38 -14.62
CA THR A 115 10.56 -13.26 -14.74
C THR A 115 11.15 -12.55 -13.51
N HIS A 116 12.46 -12.69 -13.30
CA HIS A 116 13.15 -11.97 -12.23
C HIS A 116 12.92 -10.45 -12.30
N GLU A 117 12.99 -9.89 -13.51
CA GLU A 117 12.76 -8.48 -13.78
C GLU A 117 11.32 -8.06 -13.44
N GLN A 118 10.31 -8.85 -13.85
CA GLN A 118 8.91 -8.57 -13.51
C GLN A 118 8.68 -8.56 -11.99
N ALA A 119 9.26 -9.53 -11.28
CA ALA A 119 9.17 -9.61 -9.82
C ALA A 119 9.84 -8.41 -9.13
N LEU A 120 11.03 -8.01 -9.60
CA LEU A 120 11.73 -6.83 -9.08
C LEU A 120 10.93 -5.55 -9.33
N ASN A 121 10.42 -5.34 -10.55
CA ASN A 121 9.65 -4.15 -10.90
C ASN A 121 8.36 -4.05 -10.08
N MET A 122 7.66 -5.17 -9.86
CA MET A 122 6.47 -5.21 -8.99
C MET A 122 6.80 -4.85 -7.53
N THR A 123 7.92 -5.36 -7.01
CA THR A 123 8.38 -5.06 -5.64
C THR A 123 8.77 -3.59 -5.50
N HIS A 124 9.51 -3.06 -6.48
CA HIS A 124 9.88 -1.64 -6.57
C HIS A 124 8.64 -0.76 -6.60
N ALA A 125 7.67 -1.10 -7.44
CA ALA A 125 6.42 -0.37 -7.55
C ALA A 125 5.64 -0.34 -6.22
N TYR A 126 5.56 -1.48 -5.52
CA TYR A 126 4.94 -1.55 -4.21
C TYR A 126 5.65 -0.65 -3.19
N TYR A 127 6.99 -0.68 -3.15
CA TYR A 127 7.77 0.20 -2.26
C TYR A 127 7.62 1.68 -2.60
N ALA A 128 7.56 2.04 -3.87
CA ALA A 128 7.27 3.40 -4.31
C ALA A 128 5.87 3.85 -3.84
N ALA A 129 4.86 2.97 -3.96
CA ALA A 129 3.51 3.23 -3.47
C ALA A 129 3.45 3.40 -1.94
N VAL A 130 4.19 2.57 -1.18
CA VAL A 130 4.33 2.71 0.28
C VAL A 130 4.97 4.05 0.64
N SER A 131 6.08 4.44 0.00
CA SER A 131 6.72 5.74 0.23
C SER A 131 5.84 6.92 -0.14
N PHE A 132 4.99 6.78 -1.15
CA PHE A 132 4.02 7.82 -1.49
C PHE A 132 3.02 8.04 -0.35
N ILE A 133 2.51 6.95 0.25
CA ILE A 133 1.60 7.03 1.40
C ILE A 133 2.30 7.53 2.65
N ASP A 134 3.54 7.11 2.90
CA ASP A 134 4.36 7.63 4.00
C ASP A 134 4.44 9.17 3.95
N ALA A 135 4.69 9.73 2.76
CA ALA A 135 4.67 11.18 2.57
C ALA A 135 3.29 11.81 2.84
N GLN A 136 2.17 11.13 2.53
CA GLN A 136 0.83 11.63 2.82
C GLN A 136 0.53 11.62 4.32
N ILE A 137 0.94 10.56 5.02
CA ILE A 137 0.87 10.47 6.49
C ILE A 137 1.69 11.60 7.11
N GLY A 138 2.91 11.85 6.63
CA GLY A 138 3.75 12.96 7.08
C GLY A 138 3.05 14.32 6.96
N ARG A 139 2.26 14.55 5.90
CA ARG A 139 1.46 15.78 5.74
C ARG A 139 0.36 15.91 6.78
N LEU A 140 -0.32 14.80 7.11
CA LEU A 140 -1.34 14.78 8.17
C LEU A 140 -0.72 15.11 9.53
N LEU A 141 0.41 14.47 9.87
CA LEU A 141 1.12 14.69 11.13
C LEU A 141 1.60 16.13 11.26
N LYS A 142 2.21 16.67 10.20
CA LYS A 142 2.63 18.08 10.14
C LYS A 142 1.46 19.03 10.35
N SER A 143 0.30 18.75 9.77
CA SER A 143 -0.89 19.57 9.96
C SER A 143 -1.40 19.54 11.41
N LEU A 144 -1.30 18.39 12.11
CA LEU A 144 -1.64 18.33 13.54
C LEU A 144 -0.71 19.23 14.37
N ASP A 145 0.59 19.24 14.06
CA ASP A 145 1.58 20.11 14.72
C ASP A 145 1.27 21.60 14.45
N GLU A 146 1.06 21.97 13.19
CA GLU A 146 0.79 23.36 12.78
C GLU A 146 -0.51 23.91 13.38
N LEU A 147 -1.51 23.05 13.61
CA LEU A 147 -2.78 23.43 14.24
C LEU A 147 -2.74 23.45 15.76
N GLY A 148 -1.65 22.96 16.38
CA GLY A 148 -1.54 22.79 17.83
C GLY A 148 -2.40 21.65 18.38
N LEU A 149 -2.74 20.67 17.54
CA LEU A 149 -3.62 19.54 17.88
C LEU A 149 -2.83 18.27 18.29
N SER A 150 -1.52 18.27 18.10
CA SER A 150 -0.68 17.08 18.31
C SER A 150 -0.76 16.52 19.73
N ASP A 151 -0.88 17.37 20.75
CA ASP A 151 -0.88 16.93 22.15
C ASP A 151 -2.26 16.48 22.65
N SER A 152 -3.32 16.71 21.87
CA SER A 152 -4.70 16.34 22.20
C SER A 152 -5.30 15.29 21.26
N THR A 153 -4.55 14.86 20.24
CA THR A 153 -5.04 13.92 19.21
C THR A 153 -4.38 12.55 19.34
N ALA A 154 -5.20 11.50 19.42
CA ALA A 154 -4.74 10.13 19.21
C ALA A 154 -4.56 9.87 17.72
N VAL A 155 -3.44 9.24 17.34
CA VAL A 155 -3.15 8.83 15.96
C VAL A 155 -3.02 7.32 15.91
N VAL A 156 -3.78 6.69 15.02
CA VAL A 156 -3.73 5.25 14.76
C VAL A 156 -3.43 5.05 13.28
N ILE A 157 -2.37 4.30 12.97
CA ILE A 157 -2.05 3.82 11.63
C ILE A 157 -2.27 2.31 11.67
N TRP A 158 -3.12 1.81 10.76
CA TRP A 158 -3.57 0.43 10.74
C TRP A 158 -3.72 -0.02 9.28
N GLY A 159 -3.22 -1.22 8.96
CA GLY A 159 -3.46 -1.88 7.67
C GLY A 159 -4.56 -2.94 7.74
N ASP A 160 -5.40 -3.01 6.72
CA ASP A 160 -6.52 -3.96 6.63
C ASP A 160 -6.05 -5.42 6.48
N HIS A 161 -5.00 -5.66 5.70
CA HIS A 161 -4.39 -6.97 5.52
C HIS A 161 -2.90 -6.83 5.10
N GLY A 162 -2.21 -7.97 5.02
CA GLY A 162 -0.85 -8.08 4.50
C GLY A 162 -0.79 -8.13 2.97
N PHE A 163 0.35 -8.52 2.39
CA PHE A 163 0.48 -8.63 0.94
C PHE A 163 1.68 -9.49 0.55
N HIS A 164 1.49 -10.41 -0.39
CA HIS A 164 2.56 -11.20 -0.98
C HIS A 164 3.28 -10.43 -2.11
N LEU A 165 4.61 -10.42 -2.07
CA LEU A 165 5.50 -9.77 -3.05
C LEU A 165 6.42 -10.78 -3.75
N GLY A 166 5.88 -11.95 -4.05
CA GLY A 166 6.60 -13.05 -4.69
C GLY A 166 7.17 -14.08 -3.70
N ASP A 167 6.97 -13.89 -2.40
CA ASP A 167 7.19 -14.95 -1.41
C ASP A 167 6.23 -16.11 -1.69
N GLN A 168 6.72 -17.34 -1.54
CA GLN A 168 6.00 -18.57 -1.87
C GLN A 168 5.45 -18.58 -3.31
N GLN A 169 6.09 -17.88 -4.25
CA GLN A 169 5.59 -17.71 -5.61
C GLN A 169 4.17 -17.11 -5.66
N ARG A 170 3.80 -16.31 -4.65
CA ARG A 170 2.49 -15.66 -4.51
C ARG A 170 2.61 -14.15 -4.67
N TRP A 171 1.51 -13.56 -5.11
CA TRP A 171 1.36 -12.12 -5.29
C TRP A 171 -0.05 -11.74 -4.88
N ALA A 172 -0.22 -10.52 -4.41
CA ALA A 172 -1.48 -10.04 -3.85
C ALA A 172 -1.81 -10.70 -2.50
N LYS A 173 -3.09 -10.91 -2.25
CA LYS A 173 -3.62 -11.47 -1.00
C LYS A 173 -4.47 -12.70 -1.32
N HIS A 174 -5.35 -13.07 -0.41
CA HIS A 174 -6.26 -14.21 -0.49
C HIS A 174 -5.60 -15.55 -0.16
N THR A 175 -4.82 -15.54 0.92
CA THR A 175 -4.26 -16.74 1.54
C THR A 175 -4.51 -16.74 3.04
N GLN A 176 -4.03 -17.77 3.74
CA GLN A 176 -4.03 -17.84 5.21
C GLN A 176 -2.59 -17.79 5.76
N PHE A 177 -1.63 -17.34 4.96
CA PHE A 177 -0.24 -17.21 5.39
C PHE A 177 -0.03 -15.92 6.18
N GLU A 178 0.97 -15.94 7.07
CA GLU A 178 1.38 -14.78 7.87
C GLU A 178 1.59 -13.52 7.02
N ALA A 179 2.14 -13.65 5.81
CA ALA A 179 2.38 -12.52 4.91
C ALA A 179 1.09 -11.79 4.50
N ASP A 180 -0.06 -12.47 4.50
CA ASP A 180 -1.37 -11.90 4.17
C ASP A 180 -2.17 -11.50 5.42
N MET A 181 -1.94 -12.18 6.55
CA MET A 181 -2.68 -11.92 7.80
C MET A 181 -2.02 -10.86 8.68
N ARG A 182 -0.70 -10.63 8.54
CA ARG A 182 0.04 -9.68 9.35
C ARG A 182 0.03 -8.29 8.72
N SER A 183 -0.64 -7.35 9.38
CA SER A 183 -0.70 -5.95 8.97
C SER A 183 -0.04 -5.02 10.03
N PRO A 184 0.36 -3.78 9.64
CA PRO A 184 0.91 -2.83 10.59
C PRO A 184 -0.18 -2.27 11.52
N LEU A 185 0.18 -2.07 12.79
CA LEU A 185 -0.58 -1.29 13.79
C LEU A 185 0.36 -0.40 14.58
N LEU A 186 0.18 0.92 14.47
CA LEU A 186 0.93 1.93 15.23
C LEU A 186 -0.08 2.85 15.93
N ILE A 187 0.16 3.11 17.21
CA ILE A 187 -0.72 3.94 18.03
C ILE A 187 0.13 4.98 18.77
N ARG A 188 -0.25 6.26 18.63
CA ARG A 188 0.22 7.38 19.44
C ARG A 188 -0.98 7.94 20.20
N LEU A 189 -0.91 7.94 21.53
CA LEU A 189 -1.92 8.57 22.38
C LEU A 189 -1.39 9.91 22.94
N PRO A 190 -2.28 10.89 23.19
CA PRO A 190 -1.96 12.10 23.95
C PRO A 190 -1.24 11.79 25.26
N GLY A 191 -0.19 12.55 25.57
CA GLY A 191 0.54 12.42 26.84
C GLY A 191 1.41 11.17 27.00
N MET A 192 1.60 10.34 25.96
CA MET A 192 2.55 9.23 26.00
C MET A 192 3.98 9.74 26.23
N LYS A 193 4.58 9.32 27.35
CA LYS A 193 5.95 9.71 27.74
C LYS A 193 7.03 8.87 27.06
N HIS A 194 6.71 7.65 26.64
CA HIS A 194 7.63 6.79 25.89
C HIS A 194 7.54 7.10 24.40
N LYS A 195 8.67 7.51 23.80
CA LYS A 195 8.73 7.88 22.38
C LYS A 195 8.58 6.68 21.43
N THR A 196 8.94 5.48 21.89
CA THR A 196 8.88 4.24 21.10
C THR A 196 8.81 3.02 22.02
N GLY A 197 7.88 2.12 21.73
CA GLY A 197 7.79 0.80 22.37
C GLY A 197 7.24 -0.19 21.35
N ARG A 198 7.78 -1.42 21.35
CA ARG A 198 7.26 -2.52 20.54
C ARG A 198 6.53 -3.47 21.47
N LEU A 199 5.30 -3.81 21.13
CA LEU A 199 4.57 -4.88 21.77
C LEU A 199 4.64 -6.11 20.87
N ASP A 200 5.03 -7.24 21.44
CA ASP A 200 5.05 -8.54 20.75
C ASP A 200 3.82 -9.40 21.12
N THR A 201 2.80 -8.78 21.71
CA THR A 201 1.51 -9.44 21.97
C THR A 201 0.65 -9.49 20.72
N PHE A 202 -0.22 -10.50 20.64
CA PHE A 202 -1.25 -10.55 19.60
C PHE A 202 -2.26 -9.42 19.78
N ALA A 203 -2.63 -8.80 18.67
CA ALA A 203 -3.72 -7.84 18.54
C ALA A 203 -4.46 -8.15 17.23
N GLU A 204 -5.78 -7.96 17.22
CA GLU A 204 -6.66 -8.31 16.10
C GLU A 204 -7.49 -7.09 15.69
N THR A 205 -7.85 -7.00 14.42
CA THR A 205 -8.56 -5.86 13.81
C THR A 205 -10.09 -6.02 13.85
N VAL A 206 -10.61 -6.84 14.79
CA VAL A 206 -11.98 -7.42 14.87
C VAL A 206 -13.13 -6.61 14.29
#